data_AF-A0A2G2WT27-F1
#
_entry.id   AF-A0A2G2WT27-F1
#
_cell.length_a   1.000
_cell.length_b   1.000
_cell.length_c   1.000
_cell.angle_alpha   90.00
_cell.angle_beta   90.00
_cell.angle_gamma   90.00
#
_symmetry.space_group_name_H-M   'P 1'
#
loop_
_entity.id
_entity.type
_entity.pdbx_description
1 polymer ?
#
loop_
_entity_poly.entity_id
_entity_poly.type
_entity_poly.pdbx_seq_one_letter_code
_entity_poly.pdbx_strand_id
1 'polypeptide(L)'
;MEKQVEIEKGKANNFEMLFSALRKDVVNVLDFMERLKNEEDQNAVDVYLIERLRLELAFICTYVQLSCSDLEQFEVVMSYSRQRVDNLLRPILNDVDSNAGCQYNMDHVLPNLMGNVDDCISSCYRSTSSATMTDEQLNFLLLNLHHLSKYLAERIFPLEIHHEILQNVSGNMKDFHGLIVNGCIEHEIVQYVLPQFQFMAERVGLFLWHDRLDGDSRLFKLAHLLMKIIPIELEMMQIC
;
A
#
# COMPACT_ATOMS: atom_id res chain seq x y z
N MET A 1 0.06 -34.85 4.66
CA MET A 1 -0.69 -33.61 4.94
C MET A 1 0.06 -32.71 5.91
N GLU A 2 0.51 -33.20 7.08
CA GLU A 2 1.24 -32.40 8.08
C GLU A 2 2.54 -31.72 7.58
N LYS A 3 3.41 -32.43 6.85
CA LYS A 3 4.65 -31.84 6.31
C LYS A 3 4.42 -30.68 5.33
N GLN A 4 3.32 -30.70 4.59
CA GLN A 4 2.97 -29.63 3.64
C GLN A 4 2.50 -28.38 4.40
N VAL A 5 1.71 -28.58 5.46
CA VAL A 5 1.22 -27.51 6.36
C VAL A 5 2.38 -26.82 7.08
N GLU A 6 3.38 -27.57 7.55
CA GLU A 6 4.58 -26.99 8.19
C GLU A 6 5.42 -26.14 7.22
N ILE A 7 5.56 -26.58 5.97
CA ILE A 7 6.29 -25.84 4.92
C ILE A 7 5.55 -24.54 4.57
N GLU A 8 4.23 -24.58 4.43
CA GLU A 8 3.40 -23.41 4.15
C GLU A 8 3.44 -22.39 5.30
N LYS A 9 3.38 -22.89 6.55
CA LYS A 9 3.52 -22.07 7.75
C LYS A 9 4.90 -21.40 7.84
N GLY A 10 5.97 -22.12 7.52
CA GLY A 10 7.33 -21.57 7.50
C GLY A 10 7.51 -20.47 6.44
N LYS A 11 6.89 -20.63 5.26
CA LYS A 11 6.90 -19.62 4.20
C LYS A 11 6.11 -18.37 4.57
N ALA A 12 4.92 -18.53 5.17
CA ALA A 12 4.09 -17.42 5.65
C ALA A 12 4.84 -16.56 6.69
N ASN A 13 5.48 -17.21 7.67
CA ASN A 13 6.27 -16.50 8.69
C ASN A 13 7.44 -15.72 8.08
N ASN A 14 8.12 -16.28 7.07
CA ASN A 14 9.21 -15.59 6.38
C ASN A 14 8.72 -14.35 5.63
N PHE A 15 7.57 -14.45 4.95
CA PHE A 15 6.98 -13.32 4.25
C PHE A 15 6.51 -12.22 5.20
N GLU A 16 5.90 -12.58 6.33
CA GLU A 16 5.48 -11.61 7.36
C GLU A 16 6.70 -10.85 7.93
N MET A 17 7.80 -11.54 8.20
CA MET A 17 9.04 -10.91 8.65
C MET A 17 9.62 -9.97 7.59
N LEU A 18 9.66 -10.38 6.32
CA LEU A 18 10.12 -9.56 5.20
C LEU A 18 9.27 -8.30 5.04
N PHE A 19 7.94 -8.46 5.05
CA PHE A 19 7.02 -7.33 4.92
C PHE A 19 7.12 -6.37 6.10
N SER A 20 7.29 -6.89 7.32
CA SER A 20 7.50 -6.06 8.52
C SER A 20 8.79 -5.23 8.43
N ALA A 21 9.89 -5.84 7.95
CA ALA A 21 11.14 -5.13 7.70
C ALA A 21 10.99 -4.04 6.63
N LEU A 22 10.35 -4.36 5.50
CA LEU A 22 10.03 -3.40 4.44
C LEU A 22 9.21 -2.22 4.99
N ARG A 23 8.11 -2.51 5.70
CA ARG A 23 7.23 -1.50 6.29
C ARG A 23 8.00 -0.56 7.22
N LYS A 24 8.87 -1.10 8.06
CA LYS A 24 9.70 -0.31 8.98
C LYS A 24 10.58 0.68 8.22
N ASP A 25 11.27 0.23 7.18
CA ASP A 25 12.14 1.11 6.39
C ASP A 25 11.33 2.17 5.62
N VAL A 26 10.17 1.79 5.08
CA VAL A 26 9.26 2.76 4.43
C VAL A 26 8.81 3.83 5.42
N VAL A 27 8.40 3.46 6.64
CA VAL A 27 8.02 4.43 7.68
C VAL A 27 9.19 5.37 7.99
N ASN A 28 10.40 4.85 8.17
CA ASN A 28 11.58 5.68 8.42
C ASN A 28 11.86 6.68 7.28
N VAL A 29 11.74 6.23 6.02
CA VAL A 29 11.90 7.11 4.85
C VAL A 29 10.80 8.16 4.82
N LEU A 30 9.54 7.79 5.04
CA LEU A 30 8.43 8.75 5.04
C LEU A 30 8.53 9.78 6.16
N ASP A 31 8.97 9.38 7.36
CA ASP A 31 9.21 10.28 8.48
C ASP A 31 10.32 11.28 8.16
N PHE A 32 11.39 10.83 7.49
CA PHE A 32 12.44 11.72 7.00
C PHE A 32 11.89 12.71 5.97
N MET A 33 11.11 12.24 4.99
CA MET A 33 10.51 13.10 3.96
C MET A 33 9.55 14.13 4.54
N GLU A 34 8.75 13.76 5.54
CA GLU A 34 7.85 14.69 6.21
C GLU A 34 8.63 15.78 6.96
N ARG A 35 9.78 15.45 7.55
CA ARG A 35 10.66 16.45 8.18
C ARG A 35 11.24 17.41 7.15
N LEU A 36 11.78 16.88 6.04
CA LEU A 36 12.29 17.70 4.94
C LEU A 36 11.22 18.68 4.45
N LYS A 37 10.00 18.20 4.22
CA LYS A 37 8.86 19.00 3.76
C LYS A 37 8.53 20.18 4.68
N ASN A 38 8.86 20.08 5.97
CA ASN A 38 8.58 21.10 6.98
C ASN A 38 9.75 22.08 7.21
N GLU A 39 10.85 21.96 6.46
CA GLU A 39 11.97 22.91 6.50
C GLU A 39 11.63 24.21 5.73
N GLU A 40 12.10 25.38 6.22
CA GLU A 40 11.68 26.72 5.75
C GLU A 40 12.03 27.03 4.29
N ASP A 41 12.92 26.25 3.66
CA ASP A 41 13.50 26.53 2.33
C ASP A 41 13.01 25.58 1.21
N GLN A 42 12.01 24.73 1.46
CA GLN A 42 11.50 23.78 0.46
C GLN A 42 10.87 24.48 -0.75
N ASN A 43 11.32 24.12 -1.95
CA ASN A 43 10.74 24.63 -3.19
C ASN A 43 9.62 23.68 -3.72
N ALA A 44 8.85 24.14 -4.71
CA ALA A 44 7.73 23.37 -5.24
C ALA A 44 8.13 22.04 -5.93
N VAL A 45 9.37 21.92 -6.41
CA VAL A 45 9.91 20.69 -7.02
C VAL A 45 10.17 19.65 -5.94
N ASP A 46 10.67 20.05 -4.78
CA ASP A 46 10.98 19.14 -3.66
C ASP A 46 9.69 18.51 -3.11
N VAL A 47 8.65 19.32 -2.92
CA VAL A 47 7.31 18.83 -2.51
C VAL A 47 6.76 17.84 -3.54
N TYR A 48 6.92 18.10 -4.84
CA TYR A 48 6.47 17.19 -5.88
C TYR A 48 7.23 15.86 -5.87
N LEU A 49 8.56 15.88 -5.67
CA LEU A 49 9.39 14.69 -5.59
C LEU A 49 9.04 13.84 -4.35
N ILE A 50 8.81 14.48 -3.20
CA ILE A 50 8.39 13.82 -1.97
C ILE A 50 7.04 13.12 -2.14
N GLU A 51 6.03 13.81 -2.69
CA GLU A 51 4.71 13.20 -2.93
C GLU A 51 4.79 12.06 -3.97
N ARG A 52 5.62 12.20 -5.01
CA ARG A 52 5.90 11.14 -6.00
C ARG A 52 6.56 9.91 -5.36
N LEU A 53 7.50 10.12 -4.44
CA LEU A 53 8.16 9.05 -3.71
C LEU A 53 7.17 8.33 -2.79
N ARG A 54 6.36 9.07 -2.04
CA ARG A 54 5.30 8.53 -1.18
C ARG A 54 4.34 7.64 -1.96
N LEU A 55 3.97 8.07 -3.18
CA LEU A 55 3.13 7.28 -4.07
C LEU A 55 3.78 5.95 -4.48
N GLU A 56 5.03 5.97 -4.94
CA GLU A 56 5.71 4.74 -5.37
C GLU A 56 5.97 3.78 -4.19
N LEU A 57 6.26 4.30 -2.99
CA LEU A 57 6.38 3.48 -1.79
C LEU A 57 5.03 2.86 -1.38
N ALA A 58 3.95 3.64 -1.40
CA ALA A 58 2.60 3.13 -1.13
C ALA A 58 2.20 2.05 -2.14
N PHE A 59 2.56 2.23 -3.41
CA PHE A 59 2.37 1.22 -4.44
C PHE A 59 3.13 -0.06 -4.10
N ILE A 60 4.45 0.02 -3.88
CA ILE A 60 5.27 -1.15 -3.60
C ILE A 60 4.74 -1.91 -2.38
N CYS A 61 4.45 -1.22 -1.29
CA CYS A 61 3.90 -1.84 -0.09
C CYS A 61 2.55 -2.53 -0.34
N THR A 62 1.64 -1.87 -1.05
CA THR A 62 0.32 -2.43 -1.40
C THR A 62 0.47 -3.75 -2.15
N TYR A 63 1.31 -3.78 -3.18
CA TYR A 63 1.37 -4.95 -4.05
C TYR A 63 2.30 -6.04 -3.56
N VAL A 64 3.32 -5.73 -2.74
CA VAL A 64 3.97 -6.77 -1.94
C VAL A 64 2.91 -7.44 -1.05
N GLN A 65 2.11 -6.66 -0.32
CA GLN A 65 1.10 -7.22 0.58
C GLN A 65 -0.01 -8.01 -0.14
N LEU A 66 -0.39 -7.60 -1.35
CA LEU A 66 -1.38 -8.28 -2.20
C LEU A 66 -0.77 -9.28 -3.18
N SER A 67 0.54 -9.55 -3.13
CA SER A 67 1.23 -10.34 -4.16
C SER A 67 0.77 -11.79 -4.24
N CYS A 68 0.10 -12.26 -3.20
CA CYS A 68 -0.48 -13.60 -3.16
C CYS A 68 -1.71 -13.77 -4.07
N SER A 69 -2.23 -12.68 -4.65
CA SER A 69 -3.39 -12.67 -5.54
C SER A 69 -3.04 -12.95 -7.02
N ASP A 70 -1.86 -13.53 -7.31
CA ASP A 70 -1.35 -13.86 -8.67
C ASP A 70 -1.38 -12.65 -9.63
N LEU A 71 -0.58 -11.64 -9.30
CA LEU A 71 -0.50 -10.39 -10.06
C LEU A 71 0.30 -10.59 -11.36
N GLU A 72 -0.35 -10.40 -12.51
CA GLU A 72 0.31 -10.43 -13.81
C GLU A 72 1.46 -9.41 -13.87
N GLN A 73 2.60 -9.85 -14.41
CA GLN A 73 3.81 -9.03 -14.57
C GLN A 73 4.38 -8.45 -13.26
N PHE A 74 4.03 -9.03 -12.11
CA PHE A 74 4.45 -8.53 -10.79
C PHE A 74 5.95 -8.22 -10.72
N GLU A 75 6.82 -9.18 -11.04
CA GLU A 75 8.28 -8.98 -10.98
C GLU A 75 8.73 -7.79 -11.81
N VAL A 76 8.23 -7.66 -13.03
CA VAL A 76 8.59 -6.59 -13.99
C VAL A 76 8.14 -5.23 -13.48
N VAL A 77 6.87 -5.11 -13.09
CA VAL A 77 6.25 -3.86 -12.62
C VAL A 77 6.89 -3.40 -11.30
N MET A 78 7.15 -4.34 -10.40
CA MET A 78 7.75 -4.04 -9.11
C MET A 78 9.23 -3.66 -9.25
N SER A 79 9.97 -4.33 -10.13
CA SER A 79 11.37 -3.94 -10.44
C SER A 79 11.44 -2.52 -11.02
N TYR A 80 10.51 -2.16 -11.90
CA TYR A 80 10.40 -0.80 -12.41
C TYR A 80 10.06 0.21 -11.32
N SER A 81 9.12 -0.13 -10.43
CA SER A 81 8.75 0.73 -9.29
C SER A 81 9.91 0.92 -8.32
N ARG A 82 10.67 -0.13 -8.01
CA ARG A 82 11.91 -0.09 -7.23
C ARG A 82 12.94 0.85 -7.84
N GLN A 83 13.12 0.80 -9.17
CA GLN A 83 14.01 1.74 -9.86
C GLN A 83 13.50 3.19 -9.79
N ARG A 84 12.19 3.42 -9.87
CA ARG A 84 11.61 4.76 -9.71
C ARG A 84 11.86 5.32 -8.32
N VAL A 85 11.74 4.50 -7.28
CA VAL A 85 12.10 4.90 -5.91
C VAL A 85 13.57 5.32 -5.83
N ASP A 86 14.50 4.53 -6.37
CA ASP A 86 15.93 4.89 -6.42
C ASP A 86 16.15 6.25 -7.12
N ASN A 87 15.52 6.45 -8.28
CA ASN A 87 15.64 7.68 -9.05
C ASN A 87 15.03 8.90 -8.36
N LEU A 88 13.97 8.72 -7.57
CA LEU A 88 13.32 9.80 -6.81
C LEU A 88 14.11 10.17 -5.55
N LEU A 89 14.75 9.19 -4.91
CA LEU A 89 15.57 9.42 -3.73
C LEU A 89 16.86 10.19 -4.05
N ARG A 90 17.52 9.89 -5.17
CA ARG A 90 18.79 10.55 -5.56
C ARG A 90 18.76 12.08 -5.52
N PRO A 91 17.84 12.79 -6.20
CA PRO A 91 17.81 14.24 -6.16
C PRO A 91 17.48 14.78 -4.77
N ILE A 92 16.58 14.14 -4.03
CA ILE A 92 16.21 14.55 -2.66
C ILE A 92 17.44 14.51 -1.75
N LEU A 93 18.24 13.45 -1.84
CA LEU A 93 19.42 13.27 -0.97
C LEU A 93 20.60 14.14 -1.38
N ASN A 94 20.73 14.49 -2.65
CA ASN A 94 21.80 15.36 -3.14
C ASN A 94 21.60 16.82 -2.75
N ASP A 95 20.36 17.24 -2.52
CA ASP A 95 20.00 18.61 -2.14
C ASP A 95 20.09 18.84 -0.62
N VAL A 96 19.92 17.77 0.16
CA VAL A 96 20.08 17.77 1.60
C VAL A 96 21.56 17.82 1.97
N ASP A 97 21.95 18.72 2.89
CA ASP A 97 23.32 18.73 3.43
C ASP A 97 23.69 17.31 3.91
N SER A 98 24.81 16.79 3.42
CA SER A 98 25.40 15.49 3.78
C SER A 98 25.32 15.15 5.29
N ASN A 99 25.34 16.16 6.17
CA ASN A 99 25.19 15.98 7.61
C ASN A 99 23.76 15.59 8.06
N ALA A 100 22.71 16.06 7.38
CA ALA A 100 21.33 15.73 7.71
C ALA A 100 20.99 14.28 7.32
N GLY A 101 21.49 13.76 6.19
CA GLY A 101 21.33 12.33 5.84
C GLY A 101 21.88 11.38 6.91
N CYS A 102 23.06 11.70 7.45
CA CYS A 102 23.68 11.00 8.57
C CYS A 102 22.88 11.14 9.88
N GLN A 103 22.30 12.32 10.14
CA GLN A 103 21.48 12.57 11.33
C GLN A 103 20.23 11.67 11.39
N TYR A 104 19.68 11.30 10.23
CA TYR A 104 18.51 10.43 10.12
C TYR A 104 18.85 8.96 9.86
N ASN A 105 20.14 8.60 9.94
CA ASN A 105 20.61 7.22 9.73
C ASN A 105 20.22 6.65 8.35
N MET A 106 20.08 7.51 7.34
CA MET A 106 19.61 7.13 6.00
C MET A 106 20.63 6.26 5.25
N ASP A 107 21.90 6.32 5.65
CA ASP A 107 22.97 5.45 5.17
C ASP A 107 22.69 3.97 5.44
N HIS A 108 21.86 3.66 6.44
CA HIS A 108 21.42 2.30 6.74
C HIS A 108 20.00 2.03 6.26
N VAL A 109 19.09 2.99 6.41
CA VAL A 109 17.67 2.82 6.02
C VAL A 109 17.52 2.62 4.52
N LEU A 110 18.24 3.37 3.68
CA LEU A 110 18.05 3.31 2.23
C LEU A 110 18.55 2.00 1.60
N PRO A 111 19.76 1.50 1.92
CA PRO A 111 20.17 0.17 1.45
C PRO A 111 19.24 -0.94 1.94
N ASN A 112 18.76 -0.85 3.19
CA ASN A 112 17.82 -1.83 3.72
C ASN A 112 16.48 -1.79 3.01
N LEU A 113 15.93 -0.59 2.74
CA LEU A 113 14.71 -0.42 1.95
C LEU A 113 14.86 -1.10 0.58
N MET A 114 15.94 -0.79 -0.14
CA MET A 114 16.19 -1.37 -1.47
C MET A 114 16.31 -2.90 -1.40
N GLY A 115 17.09 -3.41 -0.45
CA GLY A 115 17.27 -4.85 -0.24
C GLY A 115 15.96 -5.56 0.12
N ASN A 116 15.17 -4.99 1.03
CA ASN A 116 13.88 -5.54 1.44
C ASN A 116 12.87 -5.54 0.29
N VAL A 117 12.88 -4.52 -0.59
CA VAL A 117 12.05 -4.53 -1.81
C VAL A 117 12.50 -5.64 -2.76
N ASP A 118 13.80 -5.77 -3.01
CA ASP A 118 14.35 -6.81 -3.90
C ASP A 118 14.05 -8.24 -3.35
N ASP A 119 14.17 -8.43 -2.04
CA ASP A 119 13.83 -9.68 -1.34
C ASP A 119 12.32 -9.99 -1.43
N CYS A 120 11.47 -8.97 -1.29
CA CYS A 120 10.03 -9.13 -1.48
C CYS A 120 9.73 -9.54 -2.92
N ILE A 121 10.24 -8.83 -3.92
CA ILE A 121 10.01 -9.11 -5.35
C ILE A 121 10.35 -10.57 -5.68
N SER A 122 11.51 -11.04 -5.21
CA SER A 122 11.98 -12.41 -5.46
C SER A 122 11.20 -13.49 -4.70
N SER A 123 10.60 -13.14 -3.55
CA SER A 123 9.92 -14.09 -2.66
C SER A 123 8.41 -14.18 -2.87
N CYS A 124 7.77 -13.17 -3.47
CA CYS A 124 6.31 -13.05 -3.57
C CYS A 124 5.62 -14.24 -4.26
N TYR A 125 6.25 -14.91 -5.23
CA TYR A 125 5.71 -16.09 -5.92
C TYR A 125 5.73 -17.38 -5.07
N ARG A 126 6.32 -17.35 -3.87
CA ARG A 126 6.53 -18.55 -3.05
C ARG A 126 5.61 -18.65 -1.84
N SER A 127 4.80 -17.62 -1.56
CA SER A 127 3.87 -17.56 -0.44
C SER A 127 2.49 -18.07 -0.83
N THR A 128 2.04 -19.14 -0.18
CA THR A 128 0.66 -19.62 -0.27
C THR A 128 -0.20 -18.76 0.66
N SER A 129 -1.17 -18.01 0.12
CA SER A 129 -2.11 -17.22 0.93
C SER A 129 -3.12 -18.13 1.65
N SER A 130 -3.10 -18.09 2.99
CA SER A 130 -4.21 -18.59 3.82
C SER A 130 -4.36 -17.86 5.15
N ALA A 131 -3.51 -16.88 5.47
CA ALA A 131 -3.57 -16.16 6.72
C ALA A 131 -4.40 -14.87 6.56
N THR A 132 -5.43 -14.74 7.39
CA THR A 132 -6.13 -13.47 7.64
C THR A 132 -5.09 -12.39 7.96
N MET A 133 -5.15 -11.24 7.26
CA MET A 133 -4.25 -10.12 7.55
C MET A 133 -4.40 -9.71 9.01
N THR A 134 -3.28 -9.40 9.67
CA THR A 134 -3.32 -8.80 11.00
C THR A 134 -3.90 -7.38 10.92
N ASP A 135 -4.45 -6.87 12.03
CA ASP A 135 -5.02 -5.50 12.07
C ASP A 135 -4.00 -4.44 11.65
N GLU A 136 -2.73 -4.63 12.00
CA GLU A 136 -1.66 -3.70 11.63
C GLU A 136 -1.36 -3.75 10.12
N GLN A 137 -1.38 -4.94 9.52
CA GLN A 137 -1.24 -5.12 8.07
C GLN A 137 -2.43 -4.50 7.33
N LEU A 138 -3.65 -4.75 7.80
CA LEU A 138 -4.85 -4.18 7.20
C LEU A 138 -4.84 -2.66 7.29
N ASN A 139 -4.55 -2.09 8.46
CA ASN A 139 -4.45 -0.64 8.64
C ASN A 139 -3.45 -0.01 7.66
N PHE A 140 -2.29 -0.65 7.49
CA PHE A 140 -1.26 -0.17 6.59
C PHE A 140 -1.68 -0.27 5.11
N LEU A 141 -2.34 -1.36 4.71
CA LEU A 141 -2.92 -1.50 3.37
C LEU A 141 -3.94 -0.40 3.08
N LEU A 142 -4.88 -0.16 3.98
CA LEU A 142 -5.90 0.87 3.81
C LEU A 142 -5.31 2.26 3.69
N LEU A 143 -4.27 2.55 4.49
CA LEU A 143 -3.56 3.82 4.40
C LEU A 143 -2.93 4.02 3.00
N ASN A 144 -2.30 2.96 2.47
CA ASN A 144 -1.70 3.01 1.14
C ASN A 144 -2.75 3.10 0.03
N LEU A 145 -3.84 2.32 0.10
CA LEU A 145 -4.94 2.40 -0.85
C LEU A 145 -5.58 3.79 -0.87
N HIS A 146 -5.85 4.36 0.30
CA HIS A 146 -6.37 5.73 0.41
C HIS A 146 -5.41 6.74 -0.22
N HIS A 147 -4.11 6.62 0.02
CA HIS A 147 -3.12 7.50 -0.58
C HIS A 147 -3.05 7.37 -2.12
N LEU A 148 -3.03 6.13 -2.63
CA LEU A 148 -3.03 5.84 -4.06
C LEU A 148 -4.28 6.41 -4.73
N SER A 149 -5.47 6.12 -4.20
CA SER A 149 -6.74 6.59 -4.76
C SER A 149 -6.84 8.12 -4.71
N LYS A 150 -6.47 8.75 -3.59
CA LYS A 150 -6.42 10.21 -3.46
C LYS A 150 -5.51 10.84 -4.51
N TYR A 151 -4.29 10.32 -4.66
CA TYR A 151 -3.35 10.87 -5.62
C TYR A 151 -3.85 10.73 -7.07
N LEU A 152 -4.42 9.57 -7.42
CA LEU A 152 -5.01 9.36 -8.73
C LEU A 152 -6.16 10.34 -9.00
N ALA A 153 -7.08 10.48 -8.04
CA ALA A 153 -8.21 11.40 -8.14
C ALA A 153 -7.75 12.86 -8.25
N GLU A 154 -6.84 13.33 -7.38
CA GLU A 154 -6.50 14.75 -7.32
C GLU A 154 -5.47 15.20 -8.37
N ARG A 155 -4.57 14.31 -8.79
CA ARG A 155 -3.37 14.71 -9.56
C ARG A 155 -3.30 14.14 -10.97
N ILE A 156 -3.80 12.93 -11.18
CA ILE A 156 -3.69 12.27 -12.49
C ILE A 156 -5.01 12.39 -13.26
N PHE A 157 -6.14 12.17 -12.59
CA PHE A 157 -7.46 12.09 -13.22
C PHE A 157 -8.52 12.96 -12.49
N PRO A 158 -8.29 14.27 -12.30
CA PRO A 158 -9.18 15.16 -11.54
C PRO A 158 -10.59 15.34 -12.11
N LEU A 159 -10.86 14.81 -13.31
CA LEU A 159 -12.17 14.84 -13.95
C LEU A 159 -12.80 13.44 -14.11
N GLU A 160 -12.11 12.38 -13.66
CA GLU A 160 -12.63 11.02 -13.71
C GLU A 160 -13.33 10.66 -12.39
N ILE A 161 -14.66 10.59 -12.45
CA ILE A 161 -15.55 10.25 -11.32
C ILE A 161 -15.14 8.93 -10.64
N HIS A 162 -14.50 8.04 -11.38
CA HIS A 162 -14.14 6.70 -10.93
C HIS A 162 -13.06 6.71 -9.85
N HIS A 163 -12.04 7.57 -9.97
CA HIS A 163 -11.01 7.69 -8.94
C HIS A 163 -11.52 8.44 -7.71
N GLU A 164 -12.48 9.36 -7.87
CA GLU A 164 -13.20 9.98 -6.74
C GLU A 164 -13.98 8.92 -5.94
N ILE A 165 -14.69 8.01 -6.62
CA ILE A 165 -15.37 6.90 -5.94
C ILE A 165 -14.38 6.03 -5.17
N LEU A 166 -13.24 5.67 -5.79
CA LEU A 166 -12.21 4.88 -5.11
C LEU A 166 -11.60 5.60 -3.91
N GLN A 167 -11.40 6.91 -4.01
CA GLN A 167 -10.93 7.74 -2.89
C GLN A 167 -11.94 7.69 -1.74
N ASN A 168 -13.23 7.84 -2.03
CA ASN A 168 -14.30 7.80 -1.03
C ASN A 168 -14.40 6.42 -0.38
N VAL A 169 -14.45 5.35 -1.17
CA VAL A 169 -14.47 3.97 -0.66
C VAL A 169 -13.24 3.70 0.21
N SER A 170 -12.04 4.10 -0.24
CA SER A 170 -10.81 3.90 0.53
C SER A 170 -10.76 4.73 1.81
N GLY A 171 -11.33 5.93 1.79
CA GLY A 171 -11.50 6.79 2.97
C GLY A 171 -12.47 6.17 3.98
N ASN A 172 -13.68 5.83 3.54
CA ASN A 172 -14.70 5.15 4.35
C ASN A 172 -14.14 3.89 4.98
N MET A 173 -13.38 3.12 4.17
CA MET A 173 -12.69 1.96 4.66
C MET A 173 -11.75 2.34 5.83
N LYS A 174 -10.78 3.20 5.59
CA LYS A 174 -9.82 3.59 6.63
C LYS A 174 -10.51 4.08 7.92
N ASP A 175 -11.54 4.90 7.79
CA ASP A 175 -12.28 5.46 8.93
C ASP A 175 -13.02 4.36 9.70
N PHE A 176 -13.67 3.44 9.00
CA PHE A 176 -14.36 2.30 9.60
C PHE A 176 -13.42 1.38 10.37
N HIS A 177 -12.27 1.05 9.77
CA HIS A 177 -11.25 0.27 10.45
C HIS A 177 -10.73 0.99 11.71
N GLY A 178 -10.64 2.33 11.68
CA GLY A 178 -10.35 3.13 12.86
C GLY A 178 -11.36 2.94 13.99
N LEU A 179 -12.66 2.85 13.69
CA LEU A 179 -13.70 2.56 14.68
C LEU A 179 -13.54 1.17 15.30
N ILE A 180 -13.17 0.16 14.49
CA ILE A 180 -12.86 -1.20 14.97
C ILE A 180 -11.70 -1.15 15.97
N VAL A 181 -10.56 -0.60 15.56
CA VAL A 181 -9.32 -0.59 16.35
C VAL A 181 -9.48 0.23 17.65
N ASN A 182 -10.34 1.26 17.63
CA ASN A 182 -10.65 2.07 18.80
C ASN A 182 -11.66 1.40 19.76
N GLY A 183 -12.18 0.22 19.44
CA GLY A 183 -13.18 -0.48 20.26
C GLY A 183 -14.55 0.19 20.27
N CYS A 184 -14.86 1.01 19.25
CA CYS A 184 -16.14 1.70 19.13
C CYS A 184 -17.25 0.81 18.55
N ILE A 185 -16.90 -0.39 18.07
CA ILE A 185 -17.82 -1.34 17.46
C ILE A 185 -17.83 -2.63 18.29
N GLU A 186 -19.01 -3.19 18.51
CA GLU A 186 -19.17 -4.42 19.27
C GLU A 186 -18.42 -5.58 18.60
N HIS A 187 -17.78 -6.42 19.42
CA HIS A 187 -16.92 -7.50 18.95
C HIS A 187 -17.63 -8.47 17.98
N GLU A 188 -18.92 -8.73 18.18
CA GLU A 188 -19.73 -9.59 17.32
C GLU A 188 -19.90 -9.00 15.91
N ILE A 189 -20.06 -7.67 15.82
CA ILE A 189 -20.09 -6.94 14.56
C ILE A 189 -18.70 -6.96 13.91
N VAL A 190 -17.63 -6.74 14.67
CA VAL A 190 -16.25 -6.78 14.14
C VAL A 190 -15.95 -8.12 13.45
N GLN A 191 -16.31 -9.24 14.10
CA GLN A 191 -16.10 -10.58 13.52
C GLN A 191 -16.83 -10.78 12.19
N TYR A 192 -18.00 -10.18 12.05
CA TYR A 192 -18.79 -10.25 10.81
C TYR A 192 -18.17 -9.40 9.69
N VAL A 193 -17.75 -8.19 10.04
CA VAL A 193 -17.40 -7.15 9.07
C VAL A 193 -15.96 -7.29 8.57
N LEU A 194 -15.03 -7.62 9.46
CA LEU A 194 -13.60 -7.60 9.17
C LEU A 194 -13.22 -8.43 7.92
N PRO A 195 -13.76 -9.64 7.69
CA PRO A 195 -13.47 -10.41 6.48
C PRO A 195 -13.96 -9.75 5.20
N GLN A 196 -15.16 -9.14 5.21
CA GLN A 196 -15.71 -8.43 4.05
C GLN A 196 -14.87 -7.22 3.69
N PHE A 197 -14.35 -6.61 4.73
CA PHE A 197 -13.57 -5.40 4.66
C PHE A 197 -12.16 -5.66 4.10
N GLN A 198 -11.50 -6.73 4.55
CA GLN A 198 -10.26 -7.22 3.94
C GLN A 198 -10.46 -7.57 2.47
N PHE A 199 -11.58 -8.22 2.13
CA PHE A 199 -11.93 -8.52 0.75
C PHE A 199 -12.13 -7.25 -0.09
N MET A 200 -12.80 -6.23 0.43
CA MET A 200 -12.97 -4.95 -0.26
C MET A 200 -11.62 -4.28 -0.56
N ALA A 201 -10.73 -4.23 0.44
CA ALA A 201 -9.38 -3.69 0.29
C ALA A 201 -8.58 -4.43 -0.79
N GLU A 202 -8.64 -5.77 -0.81
CA GLU A 202 -8.02 -6.57 -1.86
C GLU A 202 -8.59 -6.21 -3.24
N ARG A 203 -9.92 -6.12 -3.39
CA ARG A 203 -10.56 -5.80 -4.68
C ARG A 203 -10.18 -4.41 -5.18
N VAL A 204 -10.15 -3.41 -4.30
CA VAL A 204 -9.72 -2.05 -4.65
C VAL A 204 -8.26 -2.05 -5.07
N GLY A 205 -7.38 -2.70 -4.32
CA GLY A 205 -5.97 -2.82 -4.68
C GLY A 205 -5.75 -3.51 -6.02
N LEU A 206 -6.41 -4.64 -6.26
CA LEU A 206 -6.35 -5.31 -7.55
C LEU A 206 -6.83 -4.42 -8.69
N PHE A 207 -7.91 -3.65 -8.50
CA PHE A 207 -8.35 -2.71 -9.52
C PHE A 207 -7.26 -1.68 -9.86
N LEU A 208 -6.65 -1.07 -8.84
CA LEU A 208 -5.57 -0.08 -9.00
C LEU A 208 -4.32 -0.67 -9.69
N TRP A 209 -4.04 -1.97 -9.50
CA TRP A 209 -2.96 -2.66 -10.22
C TRP A 209 -3.22 -2.66 -11.72
N HIS A 210 -4.42 -3.10 -12.10
CA HIS A 210 -4.82 -3.19 -13.50
C HIS A 210 -4.94 -1.80 -14.15
N ASP A 211 -5.36 -0.78 -13.39
CA ASP A 211 -5.40 0.61 -13.85
C ASP A 211 -4.01 1.13 -14.25
N ARG A 212 -2.96 0.70 -13.53
CA ARG A 212 -1.57 1.04 -13.85
C ARG A 212 -1.05 0.33 -15.11
N LEU A 213 -1.55 -0.88 -15.40
CA LEU A 213 -1.11 -1.71 -16.52
C LEU A 213 -1.84 -1.44 -17.83
N ASP A 214 -3.13 -1.11 -17.76
CA ASP A 214 -4.01 -1.07 -18.92
C ASP A 214 -5.00 0.10 -18.83
N GLY A 215 -4.69 1.16 -19.57
CA GLY A 215 -5.47 2.41 -19.59
C GLY A 215 -6.78 2.32 -20.37
N ASP A 216 -6.98 1.30 -21.21
CA ASP A 216 -8.08 1.31 -22.20
C ASP A 216 -9.36 0.58 -21.73
N SER A 217 -9.33 -0.16 -20.62
CA SER A 217 -10.48 -0.94 -20.12
C SER A 217 -11.02 -0.54 -18.74
N ARG A 218 -10.65 0.65 -18.25
CA ARG A 218 -10.89 1.15 -16.88
C ARG A 218 -12.37 1.17 -16.48
N LEU A 219 -13.27 1.58 -17.37
CA LEU A 219 -14.71 1.70 -17.11
C LEU A 219 -15.38 0.35 -16.80
N PHE A 220 -15.07 -0.69 -17.59
CA PHE A 220 -15.65 -2.02 -17.39
C PHE A 220 -15.12 -2.68 -16.11
N LYS A 221 -13.82 -2.51 -15.84
CA LYS A 221 -13.19 -3.00 -14.61
C LYS A 221 -13.79 -2.33 -13.38
N LEU A 222 -14.16 -1.05 -13.46
CA LEU A 222 -14.75 -0.35 -12.33
C LEU A 222 -16.20 -0.77 -12.09
N ALA A 223 -17.03 -0.91 -13.12
CA ALA A 223 -18.39 -1.41 -12.93
C ALA A 223 -18.38 -2.79 -12.23
N HIS A 224 -17.44 -3.66 -12.60
CA HIS A 224 -17.23 -4.94 -11.95
C HIS A 224 -16.76 -4.81 -10.50
N LEU A 225 -15.89 -3.84 -10.21
CA LEU A 225 -15.48 -3.53 -8.85
C LEU A 225 -16.66 -3.06 -8.00
N LEU A 226 -17.43 -2.09 -8.48
CA LEU A 226 -18.57 -1.51 -7.77
C LEU A 226 -19.64 -2.56 -7.44
N MET A 227 -19.88 -3.52 -8.33
CA MET A 227 -20.78 -4.65 -8.04
C MET A 227 -20.31 -5.51 -6.86
N LYS A 228 -19.02 -5.52 -6.53
CA LYS A 228 -18.46 -6.24 -5.37
C LYS A 228 -18.38 -5.39 -4.11
N ILE A 229 -18.33 -4.06 -4.25
CA ILE A 229 -18.16 -3.11 -3.14
C ILE A 229 -19.51 -2.64 -2.59
N ILE A 230 -20.42 -2.21 -3.48
CA ILE A 230 -21.69 -1.59 -3.10
C ILE A 230 -22.52 -2.49 -2.16
N PRO A 231 -22.67 -3.81 -2.41
CA PRO A 231 -23.45 -4.65 -1.49
C PRO A 231 -22.88 -4.67 -0.07
N ILE A 232 -21.55 -4.68 0.05
CA ILE A 232 -20.85 -4.68 1.34
C ILE A 232 -21.05 -3.33 2.03
N GLU A 233 -20.82 -2.20 1.33
CA GLU A 233 -21.03 -0.87 1.93
C GLU A 233 -22.48 -0.67 2.39
N LEU A 234 -23.47 -1.12 1.62
CA LEU A 234 -24.89 -1.03 2.00
C LEU A 234 -25.22 -1.88 3.22
N GLU A 235 -24.66 -3.09 3.30
CA GLU A 235 -24.82 -3.96 4.47
C GLU A 235 -24.16 -3.34 5.71
N MET A 236 -22.97 -2.75 5.55
CA MET A 236 -22.27 -2.03 6.60
C MET A 236 -23.07 -0.86 7.17
N MET A 237 -23.73 -0.07 6.32
CA MET A 237 -24.61 1.02 6.72
C MET A 237 -25.85 0.57 7.48
N GLN A 238 -26.26 -0.69 7.39
CA GLN A 238 -27.39 -1.23 8.15
C GLN A 238 -26.99 -1.71 9.54
N ILE A 239 -25.70 -2.03 9.72
CA ILE A 239 -25.16 -2.62 10.95
C ILE A 239 -24.66 -1.53 11.92
N CYS A 240 -24.24 -0.37 11.39
CA CYS A 240 -23.67 0.75 12.15
C CYS A 240 -24.64 1.93 12.23
#